data_AF-A0A3P6CJS2-F1
#
_entry.id   AF-A0A3P6CJS2-F1
#
_cell.length_a   1.000
_cell.length_b   1.000
_cell.length_c   1.000
_cell.angle_alpha   90.00
_cell.angle_beta   90.00
_cell.angle_gamma   90.00
#
_symmetry.space_group_name_H-M   'P 1'
#
loop_
_entity.id
_entity.type
_entity.pdbx_description
1 polymer ?
#
loop_
_entity_poly.entity_id
_entity_poly.type
_entity_poly.pdbx_seq_one_letter_code
_entity_poly.pdbx_strand_id
1 'polypeptide(L)'
;MNFSNNMLEGPIPQGTQIQSQNSSSFVHNPGLCGAPLKRSCGEGKEEERKQDEEKEEKDQVLSWIAAAIAYAPGVFCGFVIGHILSSYRHD
;
A
#
# COMPACT_ATOMS: atom_id res chain seq x y z
N MET A 1 -18.51 -0.39 28.36
CA MET A 1 -17.79 -1.54 27.74
C MET A 1 -16.73 -0.98 26.82
N ASN A 2 -15.57 -1.64 26.71
CA ASN A 2 -14.52 -1.24 25.78
C ASN A 2 -14.30 -2.34 24.74
N PHE A 3 -14.49 -2.01 23.46
CA PHE A 3 -14.25 -2.89 22.31
C PHE A 3 -13.07 -2.40 21.45
N SER A 4 -12.32 -1.40 21.93
CA SER A 4 -11.20 -0.80 21.21
C SER A 4 -10.05 -1.79 21.03
N ASN A 5 -9.19 -1.56 20.04
CA ASN A 5 -7.94 -2.31 19.85
C ASN A 5 -8.18 -3.81 19.65
N ASN A 6 -9.17 -4.14 18.83
CA ASN A 6 -9.41 -5.49 18.36
C ASN A 6 -9.39 -5.49 16.82
N MET A 7 -9.59 -6.66 16.22
CA MET A 7 -9.72 -6.82 14.77
C MET A 7 -11.18 -7.13 14.42
N LEU A 8 -12.12 -6.34 14.94
CA LEU A 8 -13.54 -6.49 14.60
C LEU A 8 -13.81 -5.87 13.23
N GLU A 9 -14.73 -6.48 12.49
CA GLU A 9 -15.05 -6.10 11.11
C GLU A 9 -16.56 -6.06 10.87
N GLY A 10 -17.00 -5.23 9.93
CA GLY A 10 -18.39 -5.11 9.50
C GLY A 10 -19.19 -4.01 10.20
N PRO A 11 -20.52 -3.97 9.98
CA PRO A 11 -21.40 -2.95 10.54
C PRO A 11 -21.58 -3.12 12.05
N ILE A 12 -21.47 -2.02 12.80
CA ILE A 12 -21.78 -1.99 14.23
C ILE A 12 -23.29 -2.28 14.43
N PRO A 13 -23.66 -3.27 15.28
CA PRO A 13 -25.05 -3.60 15.57
C PRO A 13 -25.83 -2.41 16.14
N GLN A 14 -27.05 -2.20 15.67
CA GLN A 14 -27.91 -1.05 16.03
C GLN A 14 -28.67 -1.23 17.36
N GLY A 15 -28.17 -2.06 18.27
CA GLY A 15 -28.78 -2.26 19.58
C GLY A 15 -28.58 -1.06 20.50
N THR A 16 -29.58 -0.72 21.31
CA THR A 16 -29.55 0.41 22.27
C THR A 16 -28.37 0.36 23.26
N GLN A 17 -27.95 -0.85 23.66
CA GLN A 17 -26.79 -1.01 24.55
C GLN A 17 -25.45 -0.70 23.86
N ILE A 18 -25.34 -0.96 22.55
CA ILE A 18 -24.13 -0.73 21.75
C ILE A 18 -24.07 0.74 21.32
N GLN A 19 -25.18 1.30 20.86
CA GLN A 19 -25.31 2.70 20.46
C GLN A 19 -25.10 3.70 21.60
N SER A 20 -25.31 3.29 22.86
CA SER A 20 -25.01 4.13 24.03
C SER A 20 -23.52 4.17 24.38
N GLN A 21 -22.68 3.33 23.76
CA GLN A 21 -21.23 3.37 23.95
C GLN A 21 -20.60 4.52 23.16
N ASN A 22 -19.54 5.13 23.70
CA ASN A 22 -18.80 6.17 23.01
C ASN A 22 -18.08 5.59 21.76
N SER A 23 -17.91 6.39 20.71
CA SER A 23 -17.13 6.01 19.53
C SER A 23 -15.69 5.62 19.87
N SER A 24 -15.13 6.16 20.96
CA SER A 24 -13.81 5.78 21.48
C SER A 24 -13.75 4.29 21.89
N SER A 25 -14.87 3.70 22.31
CA SER A 25 -14.93 2.27 22.64
C SER A 25 -14.80 1.36 21.40
N PHE A 26 -14.81 1.90 20.18
CA PHE A 26 -14.66 1.15 18.93
C PHE A 26 -13.40 1.54 18.17
N VAL A 27 -12.56 2.41 18.73
CA VAL A 27 -11.33 2.89 18.07
C VAL A 27 -10.37 1.72 17.78
N HIS A 28 -9.56 1.88 16.74
CA HIS A 28 -8.53 0.90 16.38
C HIS A 28 -9.08 -0.48 15.95
N ASN A 29 -10.30 -0.52 15.40
CA ASN A 29 -10.87 -1.65 14.68
C ASN A 29 -11.08 -1.24 13.21
N PRO A 30 -10.10 -1.45 12.32
CA PRO A 30 -10.12 -0.90 10.97
C PRO A 30 -11.20 -1.51 10.05
N GLY A 31 -11.81 -2.63 10.41
CA GLY A 31 -12.91 -3.22 9.64
C GLY A 31 -14.30 -2.75 10.06
N LEU A 32 -14.45 -2.03 11.19
CA LEU A 32 -15.76 -1.58 11.67
C LEU A 32 -16.28 -0.36 10.88
N CYS A 33 -17.59 -0.32 10.70
CA CYS A 33 -18.29 0.80 10.07
C CYS A 33 -19.69 0.99 10.69
N GLY A 34 -20.30 2.16 10.47
CA GLY A 34 -21.62 2.51 11.00
C GLY A 34 -21.57 3.18 12.38
N ALA A 35 -22.72 3.73 12.82
CA ALA A 35 -22.82 4.47 14.08
C ALA A 35 -22.45 3.60 15.30
N PRO A 36 -21.72 4.13 16.30
CA PRO A 36 -21.38 5.54 16.53
C PRO A 36 -20.08 6.02 15.83
N LEU A 37 -19.43 5.20 15.00
CA LEU A 37 -18.29 5.66 14.20
C LEU A 37 -18.78 6.60 13.08
N LYS A 38 -17.94 7.55 12.69
CA LYS A 38 -18.21 8.46 11.56
C LYS A 38 -18.15 7.75 10.20
N ARG A 39 -17.42 6.63 10.14
CA ARG A 39 -17.20 5.85 8.92
C ARG A 39 -18.49 5.13 8.52
N SER A 40 -19.02 5.41 7.34
CA SER A 40 -20.22 4.71 6.84
C SER A 40 -19.89 3.34 6.25
N CYS A 41 -20.80 2.39 6.38
CA CYS A 41 -20.67 1.09 5.73
C CYS A 41 -20.95 1.25 4.23
N GLY A 42 -19.89 1.41 3.45
CA GLY A 42 -19.94 1.64 2.01
C GLY A 42 -18.75 2.47 1.48
N GLU A 43 -18.15 3.32 2.33
CA GLU A 43 -16.97 4.13 2.00
C GLU A 43 -15.67 3.32 1.98
N GLY A 44 -15.62 2.16 2.65
CA GLY A 44 -14.39 1.36 2.76
C GLY A 44 -13.79 0.93 1.41
N LYS A 45 -14.62 0.74 0.38
CA LYS A 45 -14.15 0.41 -0.97
C LYS A 45 -13.40 1.57 -1.63
N GLU A 46 -13.74 2.80 -1.28
CA GLU A 46 -13.15 3.99 -1.90
C GLU A 46 -11.82 4.33 -1.23
N GLU A 47 -11.68 4.10 0.08
CA GLU A 47 -10.42 4.25 0.80
C GLU A 47 -9.41 3.15 0.47
N GLU A 48 -9.86 1.89 0.38
CA GLU A 48 -9.02 0.75 -0.02
C GLU A 48 -8.49 0.94 -1.45
N ARG A 49 -9.38 1.31 -2.37
CA ARG A 49 -9.01 1.62 -3.76
C ARG A 49 -7.99 2.75 -3.87
N LYS A 50 -8.13 3.81 -3.07
CA LYS A 50 -7.15 4.92 -3.07
C LYS A 50 -5.78 4.48 -2.55
N GLN A 51 -5.73 3.61 -1.55
CA GLN A 51 -4.47 3.08 -1.02
C GLN A 51 -3.77 2.15 -2.03
N ASP A 52 -4.54 1.31 -2.72
CA ASP A 52 -4.01 0.44 -3.76
C ASP A 52 -3.51 1.24 -4.97
N GLU A 53 -4.27 2.25 -5.42
CA GLU A 53 -3.87 3.14 -6.53
C GLU A 53 -2.57 3.92 -6.18
N GLU A 54 -2.44 4.44 -4.95
CA GLU A 54 -1.21 5.13 -4.51
C GLU A 54 -0.01 4.18 -4.45
N LYS A 55 -0.22 2.94 -4.03
CA LYS A 55 0.83 1.93 -3.92
C LYS A 55 1.33 1.48 -5.30
N GLU A 56 0.41 1.24 -6.25
CA GLU A 56 0.78 0.91 -7.63
C GLU A 56 1.56 2.04 -8.29
N GLU A 57 1.15 3.30 -8.11
CA GLU A 57 1.88 4.46 -8.63
C GLU A 57 3.30 4.51 -8.06
N LYS A 58 3.45 4.34 -6.74
CA LYS A 58 4.76 4.30 -6.07
C LYS A 58 5.65 3.18 -6.59
N ASP A 59 5.14 1.98 -6.76
CA ASP A 59 5.91 0.84 -7.28
C ASP A 59 6.37 1.09 -8.73
N GLN A 60 5.51 1.68 -9.56
CA GLN A 60 5.89 2.09 -10.92
C GLN A 60 6.98 3.16 -10.90
N VAL A 61 6.87 4.16 -10.01
CA VAL A 61 7.88 5.21 -9.83
C VAL A 61 9.23 4.61 -9.39
N LEU A 62 9.22 3.68 -8.43
CA LEU A 62 10.44 3.01 -7.96
C LEU A 62 11.07 2.13 -9.03
N SER A 63 10.27 1.43 -9.83
CA SER A 63 10.75 0.55 -10.91
C SER A 63 11.50 1.32 -12.00
N TRP A 64 10.95 2.47 -12.47
CA TRP A 64 11.66 3.25 -13.50
C TRP A 64 12.92 3.93 -12.96
N ILE A 65 12.91 4.37 -11.69
CA ILE A 65 14.11 4.94 -11.04
C ILE A 65 15.21 3.87 -10.97
N ALA A 66 14.87 2.65 -10.55
CA ALA A 66 15.83 1.54 -10.49
C ALA A 66 16.40 1.22 -11.88
N ALA A 67 15.56 1.19 -12.92
CA ALA A 67 16.01 0.98 -14.30
C ALA A 67 16.96 2.09 -14.77
N ALA A 68 16.67 3.36 -14.45
CA ALA A 68 17.52 4.49 -14.82
C ALA A 68 18.89 4.44 -14.12
N ILE A 69 18.92 4.09 -12.82
CA ILE A 69 20.17 3.94 -12.06
C ILE A 69 21.02 2.79 -12.60
N ALA A 70 20.40 1.67 -12.98
CA ALA A 70 21.10 0.50 -13.51
C ALA A 70 21.65 0.69 -14.93
N TYR A 71 21.05 1.59 -15.72
CA TYR A 71 21.40 1.79 -17.14
C TYR A 71 22.85 2.27 -17.33
N ALA A 72 23.27 3.32 -16.64
CA ALA A 72 24.60 3.91 -16.81
C ALA A 72 25.77 2.95 -16.51
N PRO A 73 25.85 2.27 -15.36
CA PRO A 73 26.91 1.30 -15.10
C PRO A 73 26.82 0.08 -16.02
N GLY A 74 25.61 -0.37 -16.37
CA GLY A 74 25.40 -1.51 -17.26
C GLY A 74 25.94 -1.26 -18.68
N VAL A 75 25.63 -0.10 -19.27
CA VAL A 75 26.13 0.28 -20.60
C VAL A 75 27.64 0.45 -20.59
N PHE A 76 28.20 1.10 -19.57
CA PHE A 76 29.64 1.30 -19.46
C PHE A 76 30.40 -0.02 -19.34
N CYS A 77 29.99 -0.89 -18.41
CA CYS A 77 30.58 -2.21 -18.24
C CYS A 77 30.43 -3.07 -19.50
N GLY A 78 29.26 -3.06 -20.14
CA GLY A 78 29.00 -3.79 -21.38
C GLY A 78 29.90 -3.33 -22.53
N PHE A 79 30.10 -2.01 -22.68
CA PHE A 79 30.99 -1.46 -23.71
C PHE A 79 32.46 -1.88 -23.49
N VAL A 80 32.95 -1.80 -22.27
CA VAL A 80 34.34 -2.20 -21.93
C VAL A 80 34.55 -3.69 -22.20
N ILE A 81 33.65 -4.55 -21.75
CA ILE A 81 33.72 -6.00 -21.98
C ILE A 81 33.66 -6.32 -23.48
N GLY A 82 32.75 -5.69 -24.22
CA GLY A 82 32.64 -5.86 -25.66
C GLY A 82 33.90 -5.45 -26.41
N HIS A 83 34.52 -4.33 -26.03
CA HIS A 83 35.76 -3.85 -26.65
C HIS A 83 36.93 -4.81 -26.41
N ILE A 84 37.05 -5.34 -25.18
CA ILE A 84 38.08 -6.34 -24.83
C ILE A 84 37.89 -7.59 -25.69
N LEU A 85 36.68 -8.17 -25.70
CA LEU A 85 36.40 -9.39 -26.47
C LEU A 85 36.60 -9.20 -27.98
N SER A 86 36.25 -8.05 -28.53
CA SER A 86 36.47 -7.75 -29.96
C SER A 86 37.97 -7.63 -30.30
N SER A 87 38.78 -7.15 -29.37
CA SER A 87 40.24 -7.04 -29.54
C SER A 87 40.88 -8.43 -29.52
N TYR A 88 40.49 -9.29 -28.57
CA TYR A 88 40.96 -10.68 -28.47
C TYR A 88 40.57 -11.58 -29.65
N ARG A 89 39.55 -11.20 -30.43
CA ARG A 89 39.15 -11.94 -31.64
C ARG A 89 39.93 -11.54 -32.89
N HIS A 90 40.71 -10.45 -32.82
CA HIS A 90 41.49 -9.94 -33.94
C HIS A 90 42.97 -10.39 -33.87
N ASP A 91 43.44 -10.81 -32.70
CA ASP A 91 44.69 -11.58 -32.53
C ASP A 91 44.46 -13.08 -32.78
#